data_AF-A0A1C0SEL9-F1
#
_entry.id   AF-A0A1C0SEL9-F1
#
_cell.length_a   1.000
_cell.length_b   1.000
_cell.length_c   1.000
_cell.angle_alpha   90.00
_cell.angle_beta   90.00
_cell.angle_gamma   90.00
#
_symmetry.space_group_name_H-M   'P 1'
#
loop_
_entity.id
_entity.type
_entity.pdbx_description
1 polymer ?
#
loop_
_entity_poly.entity_id
_entity_poly.type
_entity_poly.pdbx_seq_one_letter_code
_entity_poly.pdbx_strand_id
1 'polypeptide(L)'
;MTEEGDSNGMGFVIVHAGTVGISISAHWWIQGSVLCQHVYRKLYSAIEPMDTVRRPVVACVWELALINAEQEAWRKTMMKSKPSPSAYMADRAEVETA
;
A
#
# COMPACT_ATOMS: atom_id res chain seq x y z
N MET A 1 -1.80 15.47 5.20
CA MET A 1 -0.55 14.92 5.78
C MET A 1 -0.29 15.43 7.20
N THR A 2 -0.76 16.62 7.61
CA THR A 2 -0.55 17.15 8.96
C THR A 2 -1.41 16.52 10.05
N GLU A 3 -2.61 16.02 9.73
CA GLU A 3 -3.53 15.45 10.74
C GLU A 3 -3.00 14.14 11.34
N GLU A 4 -2.24 13.38 10.55
CA GLU A 4 -1.73 12.06 10.92
C GLU A 4 -0.30 12.09 11.51
N GLY A 5 0.28 13.28 11.73
CA GLY A 5 1.63 13.44 12.30
C GLY A 5 2.77 13.28 11.30
N ASP A 6 3.89 12.67 11.74
CA ASP A 6 5.13 12.57 10.97
C ASP A 6 5.00 11.61 9.78
N SER A 7 5.35 12.09 8.58
CA SER A 7 5.42 11.29 7.37
C SER A 7 6.81 10.70 7.22
N ASN A 8 6.91 9.38 7.10
CA ASN A 8 8.21 8.74 6.85
C ASN A 8 8.71 8.92 5.41
N GLY A 9 7.98 9.64 4.56
CA GLY A 9 8.40 10.04 3.21
C GLY A 9 8.47 8.88 2.20
N MET A 10 7.98 7.70 2.57
CA MET A 10 8.07 6.47 1.77
C MET A 10 6.76 5.70 1.80
N GLY A 11 6.55 4.92 0.76
CA GLY A 11 5.32 4.16 0.55
C GLY A 11 5.37 3.40 -0.76
N PHE A 12 4.23 2.81 -1.13
CA PHE A 12 4.10 1.97 -2.31
C PHE A 12 2.70 2.10 -2.90
N VAL A 13 2.58 1.74 -4.18
CA VAL A 13 1.30 1.73 -4.90
C VAL A 13 1.05 0.33 -5.41
N ILE A 14 -0.16 -0.19 -5.16
CA ILE A 14 -0.63 -1.42 -5.77
C ILE A 14 -1.63 -1.06 -6.87
N VAL A 15 -1.41 -1.60 -8.07
CA VAL A 15 -2.32 -1.48 -9.20
C VAL A 15 -2.90 -2.86 -9.50
N HIS A 16 -4.20 -2.99 -9.31
CA HIS A 16 -4.96 -4.22 -9.55
C HIS A 16 -5.87 -4.01 -10.76
N ALA A 17 -5.45 -4.54 -11.90
CA ALA A 17 -6.28 -4.67 -13.10
C ALA A 17 -7.13 -5.94 -12.99
N GLY A 18 -8.32 -5.82 -12.43
CA GLY A 18 -9.28 -6.92 -12.34
C GLY A 18 -10.06 -7.10 -13.65
N THR A 19 -10.86 -8.16 -13.71
CA THR A 19 -11.71 -8.46 -14.87
C THR A 19 -12.85 -7.46 -15.07
N VAL A 20 -13.33 -6.84 -13.99
CA VAL A 20 -14.49 -5.91 -14.00
C VAL A 20 -14.09 -4.43 -13.90
N GLY A 21 -12.84 -4.14 -13.56
CA GLY A 21 -12.39 -2.79 -13.30
C GLY A 21 -10.98 -2.73 -12.73
N ILE A 22 -10.54 -1.51 -12.44
CA ILE A 22 -9.23 -1.22 -11.88
C ILE A 22 -9.35 -0.72 -10.44
N SER A 23 -8.44 -1.17 -9.59
CA SER A 23 -8.20 -0.57 -8.27
C SER A 23 -6.75 -0.10 -8.17
N ILE A 24 -6.56 1.09 -7.62
CA ILE A 24 -5.25 1.67 -7.34
C ILE A 24 -5.27 2.04 -5.86
N SER A 25 -4.37 1.46 -5.08
CA SER A 25 -4.24 1.79 -3.66
C SER A 25 -2.85 2.33 -3.39
N ALA A 26 -2.78 3.60 -2.97
CA ALA A 26 -1.56 4.22 -2.50
C ALA A 26 -1.45 4.02 -1.00
N HIS A 27 -0.28 3.55 -0.55
CA HIS A 27 0.02 3.30 0.85
C HIS A 27 1.24 4.12 1.26
N TRP A 28 1.24 4.68 2.47
CA TRP A 28 2.38 5.44 2.99
C TRP A 28 2.55 5.24 4.48
N TRP A 29 3.81 5.23 4.91
CA TRP A 29 4.18 5.06 6.31
C TRP A 29 4.16 6.39 7.04
N ILE A 30 3.54 6.39 8.22
CA ILE A 30 3.55 7.51 9.16
C ILE A 30 3.96 7.02 10.54
N GLN A 31 4.46 7.95 11.35
CA GLN A 31 4.79 7.70 12.76
C GLN A 31 5.68 6.45 12.97
N GLY A 32 6.52 6.13 11.97
CA GLY A 32 7.45 5.00 11.96
C GLY A 32 6.84 3.62 11.75
N SER A 33 5.56 3.41 12.04
CA SER A 33 4.97 2.04 12.09
C SER A 33 3.51 1.92 11.66
N VAL A 34 2.86 3.03 11.30
CA VAL A 34 1.46 3.05 10.89
C VAL A 34 1.37 3.17 9.37
N LEU A 35 0.54 2.33 8.76
CA LEU A 35 0.31 2.33 7.32
C LEU A 35 -1.02 3.01 7.01
N CYS A 36 -0.96 4.15 6.34
CA CYS A 36 -2.13 4.81 5.79
C CYS A 36 -2.40 4.33 4.36
N GLN A 37 -3.64 4.51 3.90
CA GLN A 37 -4.05 4.16 2.55
C GLN A 37 -5.01 5.18 1.94
N HIS A 38 -4.95 5.29 0.62
CA HIS A 38 -5.99 5.90 -0.21
C HIS A 38 -6.30 4.96 -1.37
N VAL A 39 -7.58 4.70 -1.60
CA VAL A 39 -8.02 3.77 -2.63
C VAL A 39 -8.80 4.51 -3.69
N TYR A 40 -8.43 4.29 -4.95
CA TYR A 40 -9.22 4.61 -6.12
C TYR A 40 -9.75 3.32 -6.72
N ARG A 41 -11.03 3.28 -7.08
CA ARG A 41 -11.61 2.13 -7.78
C ARG A 41 -12.61 2.59 -8.82
N LYS A 42 -12.53 1.99 -10.01
CA LYS A 42 -13.48 2.24 -11.09
C LYS A 42 -13.79 0.95 -11.85
N LEU A 43 -15.07 0.68 -12.06
CA LEU A 43 -15.53 -0.38 -12.97
C LEU A 43 -15.34 0.08 -14.42
N TYR A 44 -14.94 -0.81 -15.32
CA TYR A 44 -14.73 -0.43 -16.72
C TYR A 44 -16.03 0.07 -17.40
N SER A 45 -17.17 -0.46 -16.98
CA SER A 45 -18.49 -0.06 -17.48
C SER A 45 -19.04 1.23 -16.85
N ALA A 46 -18.40 1.76 -15.80
CA ALA A 46 -18.88 2.92 -15.08
C ALA A 46 -18.27 4.22 -15.61
N ILE A 47 -19.07 5.30 -15.60
CA ILE A 47 -18.59 6.65 -15.96
C ILE A 47 -17.72 7.20 -14.82
N GLU A 48 -18.19 7.09 -13.59
CA GLU A 48 -17.56 7.61 -12.38
C GLU A 48 -16.88 6.53 -11.52
N PRO A 49 -15.83 6.86 -10.76
CA PRO A 49 -15.25 5.96 -9.77
C PRO A 49 -16.19 5.73 -8.58
N MET A 50 -15.92 4.66 -7.82
CA MET A 50 -16.64 4.35 -6.59
C MET A 50 -16.22 5.30 -5.47
N ASP A 51 -17.16 5.66 -4.57
CA ASP A 51 -16.83 6.30 -3.30
C ASP A 51 -16.14 5.28 -2.37
N THR A 52 -14.83 5.40 -2.26
CA THR A 52 -13.99 4.51 -1.46
C THR A 52 -13.86 4.95 0.00
N VAL A 53 -14.24 6.19 0.34
CA VAL A 53 -14.16 6.71 1.72
C VAL A 53 -15.14 5.97 2.63
N ARG A 54 -16.32 5.62 2.10
CA ARG A 54 -17.37 4.92 2.85
C ARG A 54 -17.33 3.40 2.73
N ARG A 55 -16.35 2.87 2.00
CA ARG A 55 -16.27 1.45 1.68
C ARG A 55 -15.35 0.73 2.68
N PRO A 56 -15.82 -0.32 3.39
CA PRO A 56 -15.02 -1.01 4.40
C PRO A 56 -14.05 -2.05 3.79
N VAL A 57 -13.53 -1.80 2.58
CA VAL A 57 -12.68 -2.76 1.87
C VAL A 57 -11.22 -2.36 2.03
N VAL A 58 -10.42 -3.31 2.54
CA VAL A 58 -8.98 -3.15 2.71
C VAL A 58 -8.26 -3.57 1.42
N ALA A 59 -8.33 -4.86 1.06
CA ALA A 59 -7.63 -5.45 -0.08
C ALA A 59 -8.14 -6.87 -0.35
N CYS A 60 -7.88 -7.41 -1.54
CA CYS A 60 -8.04 -8.84 -1.84
C CYS A 60 -6.85 -9.65 -1.31
N VAL A 61 -6.95 -10.98 -1.33
CA VAL A 61 -5.90 -11.87 -0.79
C VAL A 61 -4.52 -11.66 -1.42
N TRP A 62 -4.46 -11.33 -2.71
CA TRP A 62 -3.19 -11.08 -3.42
C TRP A 62 -2.59 -9.72 -3.05
N GLU A 63 -3.43 -8.70 -2.92
CA GLU A 63 -3.02 -7.37 -2.46
C GLU A 63 -2.57 -7.43 -0.99
N LEU A 64 -3.24 -8.23 -0.15
CA LEU A 64 -2.83 -8.46 1.24
C LEU A 64 -1.45 -9.12 1.33
N ALA A 65 -1.11 -10.03 0.42
CA ALA A 65 0.23 -10.62 0.36
C ALA A 65 1.31 -9.56 0.03
N LEU A 66 1.04 -8.67 -0.93
CA LEU A 66 1.93 -7.54 -1.23
C LEU A 66 2.07 -6.58 -0.04
N ILE A 67 0.96 -6.24 0.63
CA ILE A 67 0.97 -5.39 1.83
C ILE A 67 1.76 -6.05 2.97
N ASN A 68 1.70 -7.38 3.13
CA ASN A 68 2.53 -8.09 4.12
C ASN A 68 4.02 -8.04 3.74
N ALA A 69 4.36 -8.25 2.48
CA ALA A 69 5.74 -8.18 2.02
C ALA A 69 6.36 -6.80 2.26
N GLU A 70 5.61 -5.72 1.99
CA GLU A 70 6.02 -4.35 2.28
C GLU A 70 6.20 -4.10 3.78
N GLN A 71 5.29 -4.62 4.61
CA GLN A 71 5.43 -4.58 6.07
C GLN A 71 6.70 -5.30 6.55
N GLU A 72 7.01 -6.46 5.97
CA GLU A 72 8.22 -7.23 6.30
C GLU A 72 9.49 -6.47 5.89
N ALA A 73 9.54 -5.93 4.68
CA ALA A 73 10.63 -5.09 4.20
C ALA A 73 10.83 -3.88 5.12
N TRP A 74 9.75 -3.19 5.51
CA TRP A 74 9.79 -2.06 6.42
C TRP A 74 10.33 -2.46 7.80
N ARG A 75 9.79 -3.52 8.43
CA ARG A 75 10.31 -4.02 9.72
C ARG A 75 11.78 -4.41 9.64
N LYS A 76 12.18 -5.08 8.55
CA LYS A 76 13.55 -5.55 8.32
C LYS A 76 14.55 -4.42 8.08
N THR A 77 14.14 -3.27 7.55
CA THR A 77 15.07 -2.22 7.09
C THR A 77 14.95 -0.90 7.87
N MET A 78 13.73 -0.54 8.30
CA MET A 78 13.42 0.73 8.96
C MET A 78 13.24 0.57 10.47
N MET A 79 12.70 -0.55 10.96
CA MET A 79 12.46 -0.78 12.41
C MET A 79 13.70 -1.34 13.14
N LYS A 80 14.83 -0.63 13.01
CA LYS A 80 16.13 -0.99 13.61
C LYS A 80 16.76 0.21 14.31
N SER A 81 17.79 -0.03 15.13
CA SER A 81 18.56 1.05 15.77
C SER A 81 19.23 2.01 14.77
N LYS A 82 19.49 1.52 13.54
CA LYS A 82 19.94 2.32 12.39
C LYS A 82 19.03 2.04 11.19
N PRO A 83 17.96 2.82 10.97
CA PRO A 83 17.08 2.67 9.82
C PRO A 83 17.84 2.88 8.49
N SER A 84 17.47 2.14 7.45
CA SER A 84 18.09 2.24 6.13
C SER A 84 17.03 2.38 5.02
N PRO A 85 16.69 3.62 4.62
CA PRO A 85 15.75 3.87 3.51
C PRO A 85 16.21 3.27 2.19
N SER A 86 17.53 3.29 1.91
CA SER A 86 18.07 2.69 0.69
C SER A 86 17.90 1.17 0.66
N ALA A 87 18.03 0.49 1.81
CA ALA A 87 17.75 -0.93 1.91
C ALA A 87 16.26 -1.24 1.72
N TYR A 88 15.36 -0.42 2.26
CA TYR A 88 13.92 -0.56 2.00
C TYR A 88 13.62 -0.47 0.50
N MET A 89 14.10 0.58 -0.17
CA MET A 89 13.88 0.79 -1.61
C MET A 89 14.54 -0.29 -2.50
N ALA A 90 15.57 -0.96 -2.01
CA ALA A 90 16.26 -2.04 -2.70
C ALA A 90 15.66 -3.43 -2.43
N ASP A 91 14.85 -3.59 -1.39
CA ASP A 91 14.23 -4.88 -1.06
C ASP A 91 13.22 -5.27 -2.15
N ARG A 92 13.14 -6.57 -2.45
CA ARG A 92 12.28 -7.12 -3.49
C ARG A 92 11.58 -8.33 -2.92
N ALA A 93 10.26 -8.26 -2.90
CA ALA A 93 9.43 -9.36 -2.46
C ALA A 93 9.30 -10.39 -3.58
N GLU A 94 9.57 -11.66 -3.24
CA GLU A 94 9.11 -12.79 -4.04
C GLU A 94 7.67 -13.09 -3.61
N VAL A 95 6.71 -12.48 -4.32
CA VAL A 95 5.29 -12.75 -4.06
C VAL A 95 4.82 -13.75 -5.10
N GLU A 96 4.38 -14.91 -4.63
CA GLU A 96 3.87 -15.98 -5.49
C GLU A 96 2.60 -15.48 -6.20
N THR A 97 2.67 -15.41 -7.53
CA THR A 97 1.53 -15.10 -8.38
C THR A 97 0.88 -16.42 -8.79
N ALA A 98 -0.40 -16.59 -8.46
CA ALA A 98 -1.20 -17.76 -8.83
C ALA A 98 -1.22 -18.04 -10.34
#